data_AF-A0A8D8ZKM8-F1
#
_entry.id   AF-A0A8D8ZKM8-F1
#
_cell.length_a   1.000
_cell.length_b   1.000
_cell.length_c   1.000
_cell.angle_alpha   90.00
_cell.angle_beta   90.00
_cell.angle_gamma   90.00
#
_symmetry.space_group_name_H-M   'P 1'
#
loop_
_entity.id
_entity.type
_entity.pdbx_description
1 polymer ?
#
loop_
_entity_poly.entity_id
_entity_poly.type
_entity_poly.pdbx_seq_one_letter_code
_entity_poly.pdbx_strand_id
1 'polypeptide(L)'
;MVPYKNRMHLEAPERNYNRALSKTRVVIENTFGLLKGRWRRLQLMNVGSVDRMKKIVKAACVLHNFCLFQDDYLEDYLHTDQTVPQNVYNIRERDANSTAIANAKRDGIRDNL
;
A
#
# COMPACT_ATOMS: atom_id res chain seq x y z
N MET A 1 6.43 -6.16 1.72
CA MET A 1 7.60 -6.19 2.62
C MET A 1 7.16 -6.36 4.06
N VAL A 2 7.99 -7.01 4.87
CA VAL A 2 7.69 -7.33 6.28
C VAL A 2 8.51 -6.39 7.18
N PRO A 3 7.88 -5.70 8.15
CA PRO A 3 8.62 -4.90 9.14
C PRO A 3 9.31 -5.80 10.17
N TYR A 4 10.35 -5.28 10.82
CA TYR A 4 10.82 -5.87 12.08
C TYR A 4 9.71 -5.70 13.13
N LYS A 5 9.35 -6.79 13.83
CA LYS A 5 8.38 -6.74 14.92
C LYS A 5 8.94 -5.83 16.01
N ASN A 6 8.11 -4.92 16.52
CA ASN A 6 8.50 -4.02 17.61
C ASN A 6 8.68 -4.84 18.91
N ARG A 7 9.86 -5.44 19.06
CA ARG A 7 10.38 -5.90 20.34
C ARG A 7 10.99 -4.68 21.01
N MET A 8 11.02 -4.64 22.34
CA MET A 8 11.41 -3.47 23.13
C MET A 8 12.76 -2.84 22.72
N HIS A 9 13.60 -3.58 21.98
CA HIS A 9 14.85 -3.11 21.40
C HIS A 9 14.97 -3.52 19.93
N LEU A 10 14.64 -2.60 19.01
CA LEU A 10 15.05 -2.70 17.60
C LEU A 10 16.41 -2.03 17.44
N GLU A 11 17.33 -2.64 16.70
CA GLU A 11 18.62 -2.03 16.39
C GLU A 11 18.49 -0.84 15.42
N ALA A 12 19.47 0.06 15.39
CA ALA A 12 19.40 1.26 14.55
C ALA A 12 19.11 0.96 13.05
N PRO A 13 19.74 -0.05 12.41
CA PRO A 13 19.42 -0.42 11.04
C PRO A 13 17.97 -0.92 10.85
N GLU A 14 17.45 -1.67 11.81
CA GLU A 14 16.07 -2.17 11.78
C GLU A 14 15.04 -1.03 11.92
N ARG A 15 15.34 -0.05 12.78
CA ARG A 15 14.53 1.18 12.92
C ARG A 15 14.53 2.00 11.65
N ASN A 16 15.69 2.16 11.01
CA ASN A 16 15.81 2.89 9.73
C ASN A 16 14.99 2.21 8.63
N TYR A 17 15.11 0.88 8.51
CA TYR A 17 14.30 0.09 7.59
C TYR A 17 12.79 0.26 7.87
N ASN A 18 12.36 0.08 9.12
CA ASN A 18 10.94 0.23 9.47
C ASN A 18 10.42 1.64 9.17
N ARG A 19 11.23 2.68 9.43
CA ARG A 19 10.87 4.08 9.11
C ARG A 19 10.75 4.29 7.61
N ALA A 20 11.68 3.80 6.81
CA ALA A 20 11.62 3.89 5.35
C ALA A 20 10.39 3.16 4.80
N LEU A 21 10.13 1.94 5.29
CA LEU A 21 8.97 1.14 4.91
C LEU A 21 7.66 1.87 5.24
N SER A 22 7.53 2.43 6.45
CA SER A 22 6.34 3.17 6.85
C SER A 22 6.12 4.42 5.99
N LYS A 23 7.17 5.19 5.72
CA LYS A 23 7.08 6.36 4.82
C LYS A 23 6.57 5.98 3.44
N THR A 24 7.12 4.93 2.85
CA THR A 24 6.68 4.43 1.54
C THR A 24 5.23 3.96 1.57
N ARG A 25 4.82 3.26 2.65
CA ARG A 25 3.42 2.80 2.81
C ARG A 25 2.44 3.96 2.91
N VAL A 26 2.76 5.03 3.66
CA VAL A 26 1.89 6.22 3.75
C VAL A 26 1.62 6.80 2.37
N VAL A 27 2.65 6.95 1.52
CA VAL A 27 2.47 7.46 0.15
C VAL A 27 1.56 6.55 -0.68
N ILE A 28 1.78 5.23 -0.60
CA ILE A 28 0.99 4.23 -1.33
C ILE A 28 -0.47 4.23 -0.87
N GLU A 29 -0.70 4.21 0.45
CA GLU A 29 -2.02 4.19 1.05
C GLU A 29 -2.80 5.45 0.70
N ASN A 30 -2.16 6.63 0.80
CA ASN A 30 -2.75 7.90 0.39
C ASN A 30 -3.12 7.90 -1.10
N THR A 31 -2.22 7.43 -1.97
CA THR A 31 -2.47 7.34 -3.43
C THR A 31 -3.68 6.46 -3.72
N PHE A 32 -3.77 5.28 -3.09
CA PHE A 32 -4.92 4.39 -3.27
C PHE A 32 -6.20 4.94 -2.64
N GLY A 33 -6.10 5.72 -1.55
CA GLY A 33 -7.21 6.45 -0.95
C GLY A 33 -7.81 7.44 -1.96
N LEU A 34 -6.98 8.32 -2.51
CA LEU A 34 -7.38 9.28 -3.55
C LEU A 34 -7.95 8.57 -4.79
N LEU A 35 -7.31 7.48 -5.23
CA LEU A 35 -7.78 6.70 -6.38
C LEU A 35 -9.18 6.12 -6.12
N LYS A 36 -9.38 5.45 -5.00
CA LYS A 36 -10.69 4.86 -4.66
C LYS A 36 -11.76 5.93 -4.42
N GLY A 37 -11.38 7.07 -3.83
CA GLY A 37 -12.28 8.18 -3.57
C GLY A 37 -12.78 8.86 -4.84
N ARG A 38 -11.87 9.11 -5.78
CA ARG A 38 -12.22 9.72 -7.06
C ARG A 38 -13.00 8.77 -7.97
N TRP A 39 -12.54 7.52 -8.07
CA TRP A 39 -13.15 6.51 -8.93
C TRP A 39 -13.91 5.48 -8.10
N ARG A 40 -15.10 5.84 -7.61
CA ARG A 40 -15.99 4.95 -6.82
C ARG A 40 -16.23 3.57 -7.46
N ARG A 41 -16.12 3.45 -8.78
CA ARG A 41 -16.20 2.18 -9.49
C ARG A 41 -15.17 1.15 -8.99
N LEU A 42 -14.01 1.59 -8.50
CA LEU A 42 -12.98 0.74 -7.89
C LEU A 42 -13.42 0.13 -6.55
N GLN A 43 -14.32 0.78 -5.81
CA GLN A 43 -14.87 0.27 -4.54
C GLN A 43 -15.99 -0.76 -4.77
N LEU A 44 -16.66 -0.70 -5.92
CA LEU A 44 -17.84 -1.52 -6.25
C LEU A 44 -17.56 -2.55 -7.36
N MET A 45 -16.32 -3.06 -7.43
CA MET A 45 -15.91 -4.03 -8.45
C MET A 45 -16.43 -5.44 -8.15
N ASN A 46 -17.74 -5.66 -8.26
CA ASN A 46 -18.32 -7.00 -8.39
C ASN A 46 -18.30 -7.42 -9.87
N VAL A 47 -17.10 -7.63 -10.41
CA VAL A 47 -16.90 -7.91 -11.83
C VAL A 47 -16.55 -9.38 -11.99
N GLY A 48 -17.45 -10.17 -12.60
CA GLY A 48 -17.24 -11.61 -12.84
C GLY A 48 -16.09 -11.99 -13.77
N SER A 49 -15.25 -11.03 -14.19
CA SER A 49 -14.08 -11.26 -15.04
C SER A 49 -12.89 -10.42 -14.57
N VAL A 50 -11.79 -11.11 -14.31
CA VAL A 50 -10.49 -10.52 -13.94
C VAL A 50 -9.97 -9.58 -15.02
N ASP A 51 -10.21 -9.89 -16.30
CA ASP A 51 -9.71 -9.03 -17.40
C ASP A 51 -10.43 -7.70 -17.47
N ARG A 52 -11.73 -7.69 -17.15
CA ARG A 52 -12.48 -6.44 -17.04
C ARG A 52 -12.01 -5.62 -15.84
N MET A 53 -11.68 -6.25 -14.72
CA MET A 53 -11.07 -5.58 -13.56
C MET A 53 -9.74 -4.91 -13.93
N LYS A 54 -8.85 -5.62 -14.63
CA LYS A 54 -7.58 -5.05 -15.11
C LYS A 54 -7.80 -3.80 -15.97
N LYS A 55 -8.78 -3.83 -16.89
CA LYS A 55 -9.10 -2.68 -17.75
C LYS A 55 -9.58 -1.48 -16.94
N ILE A 56 -10.46 -1.70 -15.96
CA ILE A 56 -10.97 -0.63 -15.08
C ILE A 56 -9.83 -0.01 -14.27
N VAL A 57 -8.96 -0.82 -13.66
CA VAL A 57 -7.82 -0.32 -12.89
C VAL A 57 -6.87 0.52 -13.76
N LYS A 58 -6.52 0.04 -14.96
CA LYS A 58 -5.67 0.80 -15.90
C LYS A 58 -6.31 2.13 -16.28
N ALA A 59 -7.60 2.13 -16.62
CA ALA A 59 -8.32 3.34 -16.98
C ALA A 59 -8.32 4.37 -15.83
N ALA A 60 -8.54 3.91 -14.58
CA ALA A 60 -8.48 4.78 -13.41
C ALA A 60 -7.09 5.40 -13.22
N CYS A 61 -6.00 4.64 -13.40
CA CYS A 61 -4.64 5.20 -13.33
C CYS A 61 -4.36 6.23 -14.43
N VAL A 62 -4.79 5.97 -15.66
CA VAL A 62 -4.63 6.93 -16.78
C VAL A 62 -5.39 8.22 -16.50
N LEU A 63 -6.65 8.11 -16.07
CA LEU A 63 -7.47 9.27 -15.71
C LEU A 63 -6.88 10.03 -14.52
N HIS A 64 -6.31 9.34 -13.54
CA HIS A 64 -5.63 9.98 -12.42
C HIS A 64 -4.46 10.84 -12.86
N ASN A 65 -3.58 10.27 -13.68
CA ASN A 65 -2.44 11.01 -14.21
C ASN A 65 -2.91 12.19 -15.05
N PHE A 66 -3.94 12.03 -15.87
CA PHE A 66 -4.53 13.12 -16.63
C PHE A 66 -5.00 14.27 -15.72
N CYS A 67 -5.70 13.97 -14.62
CA CYS A 67 -6.13 15.00 -13.67
C CYS A 67 -4.93 15.71 -13.04
N LEU A 68 -3.88 14.97 -12.65
CA LEU A 68 -2.64 15.58 -12.13
C LEU A 68 -1.98 16.51 -13.15
N PHE A 69 -1.99 16.16 -14.44
CA PHE A 69 -1.49 17.02 -15.52
C PHE A 69 -2.33 18.27 -15.76
N GLN A 70 -3.57 18.30 -15.28
CA GLN A 70 -4.47 19.45 -15.40
C GLN A 70 -4.57 20.24 -14.08
N ASP A 71 -3.70 19.96 -13.11
CA ASP A 71 -3.75 20.53 -11.75
C ASP A 71 -5.13 20.33 -11.07
N ASP A 72 -5.85 19.28 -11.48
CA ASP A 72 -7.15 18.90 -10.95
C ASP A 72 -6.93 17.92 -9.78
N TYR A 73 -6.68 18.50 -8.61
CA TYR A 73 -6.49 17.78 -7.36
C TYR A 73 -7.82 17.53 -6.66
N LEU A 74 -7.98 16.34 -6.08
CA LEU A 74 -9.15 16.01 -5.28
C LEU A 74 -8.95 16.53 -3.86
N GLU A 75 -9.38 17.77 -3.61
CA GLU A 75 -9.22 18.47 -2.32
C GLU A 75 -9.99 17.81 -1.15
N ASP A 76 -11.14 17.19 -1.43
CA ASP A 76 -12.14 16.88 -0.39
C ASP A 76 -12.03 15.46 0.21
N TYR A 77 -11.13 14.61 -0.29
CA TYR A 77 -11.03 13.20 0.16
C TYR A 77 -10.03 12.97 1.31
N LEU A 78 -9.37 14.02 1.79
CA LEU A 78 -8.44 13.94 2.94
C LEU A 78 -9.18 13.94 4.29
N HIS A 79 -10.50 14.14 4.30
CA HIS A 79 -11.32 14.25 5.52
C HIS A 79 -12.22 13.06 5.81
N THR A 80 -12.38 12.11 4.88
CA THR A 80 -13.18 10.90 5.13
C THR A 80 -12.30 9.77 5.68
N ASP A 81 -12.36 9.65 7.00
CA ASP A 81 -11.96 8.51 7.85
C ASP A 81 -10.49 8.08 7.85
N GLN A 82 -9.76 8.66 8.81
CA GLN A 82 -8.57 8.06 9.42
C GLN A 82 -8.87 6.79 10.25
N THR A 83 -9.94 6.04 9.95
CA THR A 83 -10.10 4.70 10.49
C THR A 83 -9.22 3.75 9.69
N VAL A 84 -7.92 3.81 9.93
CA VAL A 84 -7.01 2.73 9.56
C VAL A 84 -7.42 1.53 10.42
N PRO A 85 -8.06 0.47 9.90
CA PRO A 85 -8.10 -0.75 10.67
C PRO A 85 -6.67 -1.25 10.63
N GLN A 86 -5.94 -1.10 11.74
CA GLN A 86 -4.56 -1.56 11.93
C GLN A 86 -4.38 -3.08 11.74
N ASN A 87 -5.39 -3.84 11.30
CA ASN A 87 -5.34 -5.30 11.28
C ASN A 87 -6.26 -5.95 10.22
N VAL A 88 -6.14 -5.59 8.95
CA VAL A 88 -6.64 -6.48 7.86
C VAL A 88 -5.56 -6.74 6.80
N TYR A 89 -4.33 -6.98 7.25
CA TYR A 89 -3.55 -8.00 6.54
C TYR A 89 -4.09 -9.34 7.04
N ASN A 90 -5.04 -9.92 6.32
CA ASN A 90 -5.36 -11.33 6.48
C ASN A 90 -4.04 -12.09 6.48
N ILE A 91 -3.64 -12.59 7.65
CA ILE A 91 -2.58 -13.57 7.78
C ILE A 91 -3.17 -14.82 7.15
N ARG A 92 -3.08 -14.92 5.81
CA ARG A 92 -2.97 -16.24 5.19
C ARG A 92 -1.88 -16.93 6.00
N GLU A 93 -2.17 -18.09 6.59
CA GLU A 93 -1.18 -18.92 7.23
C GLU A 93 0.03 -18.99 6.29
N ARG A 94 1.09 -18.23 6.60
CA ARG A 94 2.26 -18.21 5.75
C ARG A 94 3.02 -19.44 6.10
N ASP A 95 3.23 -20.29 5.10
CA ASP A 95 4.19 -21.36 5.22
C ASP A 95 5.54 -20.80 5.73
N ALA A 96 6.28 -21.61 6.49
CA ALA A 96 7.53 -21.18 7.11
C ALA A 96 8.57 -20.70 6.06
N ASN A 97 8.51 -21.24 4.85
CA ASN A 97 9.42 -20.92 3.76
C ASN A 97 9.18 -19.49 3.20
N SER A 98 7.91 -19.12 3.00
CA SER A 98 7.45 -17.79 2.61
C SER A 98 7.82 -16.72 3.64
N THR A 99 7.86 -17.09 4.92
CA THR A 99 8.31 -16.20 5.99
C THR A 99 9.83 -16.00 5.95
N ALA A 100 10.61 -17.07 5.73
CA ALA A 100 12.06 -16.99 5.61
C ALA A 100 12.49 -16.14 4.40
N ILE A 101 11.89 -16.34 3.23
CA ILE A 101 12.16 -15.55 2.01
C ILE A 101 11.85 -14.07 2.25
N ALA A 102 10.72 -13.76 2.89
CA ALA A 102 10.33 -12.39 3.18
C ALA A 102 11.30 -11.70 4.16
N ASN A 103 11.82 -12.43 5.15
CA ASN A 103 12.82 -11.94 6.09
C ASN A 103 14.17 -11.73 5.40
N ALA A 104 14.64 -12.69 4.60
CA ALA A 104 15.89 -12.56 3.86
C ALA A 104 15.89 -11.33 2.92
N LYS A 105 14.77 -11.10 2.23
CA LYS A 105 14.61 -9.90 1.38
C LYS A 105 14.61 -8.61 2.19
N ARG A 106 13.95 -8.59 3.36
CA ARG A 106 13.97 -7.45 4.28
C ARG A 106 15.39 -7.15 4.75
N ASP A 107 16.12 -8.17 5.19
CA ASP A 107 17.46 -8.04 5.73
C ASP A 107 18.42 -7.52 4.64
N GLY A 108 18.32 -8.07 3.41
CA GLY A 108 19.08 -7.56 2.28
C GLY A 108 18.79 -6.09 1.95
N ILE A 109 17.56 -5.60 2.12
CA ILE A 109 17.24 -4.18 1.90
C ILE A 109 17.75 -3.32 3.06
N ARG A 110 17.60 -3.78 4.31
CA ARG A 110 18.12 -3.10 5.50
C ARG A 110 19.62 -2.85 5.36
N ASP A 111 20.37 -3.83 4.85
CA ASP A 111 21.83 -3.73 4.72
C ASP A 111 22.27 -2.77 3.60
N ASN A 112 21.33 -2.30 2.77
CA ASN A 112 21.56 -1.33 1.68
C ASN A 112 20.89 0.04 1.93
N LEU A 113 20.34 0.29 3.13
CA LEU A 113 19.75 1.56 3.56
C LEU A 113 20.72 2.39 4.38
#